data_AF-A0A841B9J7-F1
#
_entry.id   AF-A0A841B9J7-F1
#
_cell.length_a   1.000
_cell.length_b   1.000
_cell.length_c   1.000
_cell.angle_alpha   90.00
_cell.angle_beta   90.00
_cell.angle_gamma   90.00
#
_symmetry.space_group_name_H-M   'P 1'
#
loop_
_entity.id
_entity.type
_entity.pdbx_description
1 polymer ?
#
loop_
_entity_poly.entity_id
_entity_poly.type
_entity_poly.pdbx_seq_one_letter_code
_entity_poly.pdbx_strand_id
1 'polypeptide(L)'
;MDELIADLDTGTFAKVDGFAVQLFQRANLPGHVLRFVDGGDAVLAEFSWWDHVEVTLRGWTLDDIPLGTPEEPFRDLDQCWLLLIWRDGDDVLIAETDVPGVPGFERQSRVPASDYFDAWKAALTWARATDSR
;
A
#
# COMPACT_ATOMS: atom_id res chain seq x y z
N MET A 1 -18.51 -9.54 2.60
CA MET A 1 -17.09 -9.91 2.77
C MET A 1 -16.64 -10.46 1.44
N ASP A 2 -15.55 -9.92 0.88
CA ASP A 2 -14.98 -10.38 -0.37
C ASP A 2 -14.47 -11.83 -0.22
N GLU A 3 -14.78 -12.70 -1.19
CA GLU A 3 -14.46 -14.13 -1.16
C GLU A 3 -12.94 -14.38 -1.05
N LEU A 4 -12.11 -13.46 -1.57
CA LEU A 4 -10.64 -13.59 -1.50
C LEU A 4 -10.09 -13.39 -0.09
N ILE A 5 -10.81 -12.66 0.77
CA ILE A 5 -10.39 -12.39 2.15
C ILE A 5 -11.28 -13.07 3.19
N ALA A 6 -12.40 -13.66 2.77
CA ALA A 6 -13.36 -14.32 3.65
C ALA A 6 -12.75 -15.46 4.48
N ASP A 7 -11.82 -16.20 3.87
CA ASP A 7 -11.15 -17.35 4.48
C ASP A 7 -9.74 -17.01 4.99
N LEU A 8 -9.33 -15.73 4.94
CA LEU A 8 -8.04 -15.33 5.48
C LEU A 8 -8.09 -15.28 7.01
N ASP A 9 -7.15 -15.99 7.64
CA ASP A 9 -6.86 -15.77 9.06
C ASP A 9 -6.08 -14.46 9.21
N THR A 10 -6.79 -13.35 9.41
CA THR A 10 -6.15 -12.04 9.60
C THR A 10 -5.27 -11.98 10.85
N GLY A 11 -5.39 -12.95 11.76
CA GLY A 11 -4.54 -13.10 12.94
C GLY A 11 -3.09 -13.48 12.61
N THR A 12 -2.82 -14.00 11.41
CA THR A 12 -1.45 -14.38 10.98
C THR A 12 -0.67 -13.23 10.35
N PHE A 13 -1.32 -12.08 10.11
CA PHE A 13 -0.67 -10.92 9.48
C PHE A 13 0.43 -10.36 10.39
N ALA A 14 1.60 -10.09 9.81
CA ALA A 14 2.73 -9.59 10.57
C ALA A 14 2.48 -8.13 10.96
N LYS A 15 2.60 -7.83 12.27
CA LYS A 15 2.54 -6.45 12.74
C LYS A 15 3.76 -5.68 12.24
N VAL A 16 3.52 -4.48 11.73
CA VAL A 16 4.55 -3.61 11.19
C VAL A 16 4.79 -2.45 12.14
N ASP A 17 6.04 -2.31 12.57
CA ASP A 17 6.51 -1.13 13.29
C ASP A 17 7.19 -0.17 12.30
N GLY A 18 6.89 1.14 12.43
CA GLY A 18 7.55 2.17 11.63
C GLY A 18 7.12 2.20 10.15
N PHE A 19 5.87 1.85 9.86
CA PHE A 19 5.31 1.88 8.50
C PHE A 19 5.56 3.22 7.79
N ALA A 20 5.99 3.16 6.53
CA ALA A 20 6.16 4.33 5.70
C ALA A 20 5.70 4.11 4.25
N VAL A 21 5.15 5.17 3.66
CA VAL A 21 4.88 5.27 2.23
C VAL A 21 6.06 5.95 1.57
N GLN A 22 6.86 5.18 0.84
CA GLN A 22 8.10 5.67 0.25
C GLN A 22 7.93 5.93 -1.24
N LEU A 23 8.22 7.16 -1.64
CA LEU A 23 8.41 7.52 -3.05
C LEU A 23 9.89 7.42 -3.37
N PHE A 24 10.23 6.66 -4.41
CA PHE A 24 11.62 6.47 -4.82
C PHE A 24 11.76 6.42 -6.33
N GLN A 25 12.94 6.77 -6.82
CA GLN A 25 13.24 6.69 -8.24
C GLN A 25 13.83 5.32 -8.59
N ARG A 26 13.22 4.60 -9.53
CA ARG A 26 13.83 3.40 -10.13
C ARG A 26 14.95 3.83 -11.07
N ALA A 27 16.08 3.11 -11.05
CA ALA A 27 17.32 3.49 -11.74
C ALA A 27 17.17 3.78 -13.25
N ASN A 28 16.12 3.25 -13.90
CA ASN A 28 15.90 3.36 -15.36
C ASN A 28 14.55 3.99 -15.74
N LEU A 29 13.83 4.60 -14.80
CA LEU A 29 12.54 5.24 -15.06
C LEU A 29 12.59 6.72 -14.65
N PRO A 30 12.03 7.63 -15.48
CA PRO A 30 11.78 9.00 -15.03
C PRO A 30 10.66 9.01 -13.99
N GLY A 31 10.72 9.95 -13.03
CA GLY A 31 9.72 10.09 -11.97
C GLY A 31 9.95 9.15 -10.78
N HIS A 32 9.01 9.19 -9.84
CA HIS A 32 9.00 8.32 -8.67
C HIS A 32 7.91 7.24 -8.81
N VAL A 33 8.21 6.09 -8.23
CA VAL A 33 7.25 5.03 -7.95
C VAL A 33 6.98 4.96 -6.45
N LEU A 34 5.96 4.20 -6.05
CA LEU A 34 5.52 4.06 -4.67
C LEU A 34 5.72 2.64 -4.16
N ARG A 35 6.16 2.51 -2.91
CA ARG A 35 6.14 1.25 -2.16
C ARG A 35 5.83 1.49 -0.70
N PHE A 36 5.38 0.43 -0.04
CA PHE A 36 5.26 0.39 1.41
C PHE A 36 6.49 -0.30 2.01
N VAL A 37 7.00 0.28 3.10
CA VAL A 37 8.14 -0.26 3.84
C VAL A 37 7.88 -0.25 5.34
N ASP A 38 8.60 -1.11 6.07
CA ASP A 38 8.68 -1.04 7.53
C ASP A 38 9.76 -0.05 8.00
N GLY A 39 9.91 0.09 9.33
CA GLY A 39 10.91 0.98 9.93
C GLY A 39 12.37 0.57 9.68
N GLY A 40 12.61 -0.60 9.09
CA GLY A 40 13.92 -1.09 8.67
C GLY A 40 14.13 -1.04 7.14
N ASP A 41 13.26 -0.34 6.41
CA ASP A 41 13.24 -0.25 4.94
C ASP A 41 12.94 -1.59 4.22
N ALA A 42 12.43 -2.61 4.92
CA ALA A 42 11.98 -3.84 4.28
C ALA A 42 10.69 -3.59 3.48
N VAL A 43 10.62 -4.09 2.25
CA VAL A 43 9.47 -3.87 1.36
C VAL A 43 8.29 -4.75 1.79
N LEU A 44 7.16 -4.09 2.03
CA LEU A 44 5.90 -4.72 2.45
C LEU A 44 4.93 -4.91 1.28
N ALA A 45 4.91 -3.96 0.34
CA ALA A 45 4.17 -4.01 -0.92
C ALA A 45 4.75 -3.03 -1.94
N GLU A 46 4.67 -3.32 -3.24
CA GLU A 46 5.02 -2.37 -4.31
C GLU A 46 3.84 -2.07 -5.22
N PHE A 47 3.77 -0.88 -5.79
CA PHE A 47 2.72 -0.52 -6.75
C PHE A 47 3.28 -0.55 -8.17
N SER A 48 3.08 -1.66 -8.88
CA SER A 48 3.78 -1.96 -10.13
C SER A 48 3.57 -0.95 -11.26
N TRP A 49 2.43 -0.26 -11.30
CA TRP A 49 2.05 0.65 -12.39
C TRP A 49 1.95 2.11 -11.99
N TRP A 50 2.36 2.44 -10.76
CA TRP A 50 2.27 3.79 -10.24
C TRP A 50 3.54 4.58 -10.60
N ASP A 51 3.72 4.79 -11.89
CA ASP A 51 4.79 5.63 -12.43
C ASP A 51 4.42 7.12 -12.29
N HIS A 52 5.43 7.98 -12.13
CA HIS A 52 5.24 9.42 -11.91
C HIS A 52 4.29 9.74 -10.75
N VAL A 53 4.31 8.90 -9.72
CA VAL A 53 3.33 8.94 -8.64
C VAL A 53 3.33 10.28 -7.90
N GLU A 54 4.49 10.95 -7.85
CA GLU A 54 4.63 12.27 -7.26
C GLU A 54 3.73 13.32 -7.90
N VAL A 55 3.42 13.19 -9.20
CA VAL A 55 2.54 14.12 -9.91
C VAL A 55 1.10 13.89 -9.47
N THR A 56 0.68 12.63 -9.42
CA THR A 56 -0.66 12.21 -9.00
C THR A 56 -0.93 12.61 -7.54
N LEU A 57 0.01 12.31 -6.64
CA LEU A 57 -0.13 12.58 -5.20
C LEU A 57 -0.26 14.07 -4.85
N ARG A 58 0.19 14.99 -5.73
CA ARG A 58 0.03 16.43 -5.47
C ARG A 58 -1.43 16.84 -5.36
N GLY A 59 -2.28 16.26 -6.20
CA GLY A 59 -3.72 16.54 -6.25
C GLY A 59 -4.53 15.73 -5.24
N TRP A 60 -3.94 14.70 -4.63
CA TRP A 60 -4.64 13.79 -3.73
C TRP A 60 -4.91 14.42 -2.36
N THR A 61 -5.99 13.94 -1.76
CA THR A 61 -6.44 14.17 -0.40
C THR A 61 -6.38 12.85 0.38
N LEU A 62 -6.83 12.85 1.64
CA LEU A 62 -6.91 11.61 2.40
C LEU A 62 -7.99 10.65 1.86
N ASP A 63 -8.99 11.17 1.15
CA ASP A 63 -10.07 10.36 0.58
C ASP A 63 -9.61 9.59 -0.68
N ASP A 64 -8.48 9.99 -1.27
CA ASP A 64 -7.87 9.32 -2.43
C ASP A 64 -6.92 8.18 -2.02
N ILE A 65 -6.63 8.05 -0.73
CA ILE A 65 -5.71 7.02 -0.22
C ILE A 65 -6.30 5.62 -0.48
N PRO A 66 -5.50 4.67 -1.00
CA PRO A 66 -5.89 3.27 -1.13
C PRO A 66 -6.39 2.68 0.20
N LEU A 67 -7.69 2.52 0.34
CA LEU A 67 -8.27 1.88 1.51
C LEU A 67 -9.68 1.41 1.21
N GLY A 68 -9.91 0.10 1.37
CA GLY A 68 -11.25 -0.48 1.30
C GLY A 68 -11.79 -0.94 2.64
N THR A 69 -12.90 -1.67 2.59
CA THR A 69 -13.50 -2.39 3.72
C THR A 69 -13.31 -3.91 3.55
N PRO A 70 -13.60 -4.73 4.56
CA PRO A 70 -13.58 -6.19 4.41
C PRO A 70 -14.59 -6.72 3.37
N GLU A 71 -15.64 -5.95 3.07
CA GLU A 71 -16.60 -6.27 2.01
C GLU A 71 -16.11 -5.86 0.63
N GLU A 72 -15.38 -4.74 0.56
CA GLU A 72 -14.89 -4.14 -0.67
C GLU A 72 -13.47 -3.61 -0.45
N PRO A 73 -12.45 -4.49 -0.45
CA PRO A 73 -11.07 -4.08 -0.27
C PRO A 73 -10.63 -3.23 -1.46
N PHE A 74 -9.71 -2.30 -1.22
CA PHE A 74 -8.98 -1.69 -2.33
C PHE A 74 -8.19 -2.80 -3.03
N ARG A 75 -8.30 -2.86 -4.36
CA ARG A 75 -7.63 -3.86 -5.17
C ARG A 75 -6.78 -3.17 -6.24
N ASP A 76 -5.51 -3.53 -6.30
CA ASP A 76 -4.64 -3.25 -7.43
C ASP A 76 -4.24 -4.61 -8.02
N LEU A 77 -4.60 -4.85 -9.27
CA LEU A 77 -4.46 -6.15 -9.95
C LEU A 77 -3.81 -5.93 -11.30
N ASP A 78 -2.74 -6.67 -11.55
CA ASP A 78 -2.17 -6.88 -12.88
C ASP A 78 -1.93 -8.37 -13.10
N GLN A 79 -1.77 -8.79 -14.36
CA GLN A 79 -1.79 -10.17 -14.86
C GLN A 79 -1.33 -11.28 -13.88
N CYS A 80 -0.20 -11.08 -13.19
CA CYS A 80 0.34 -12.02 -12.20
C CYS A 80 0.64 -11.34 -10.85
N TRP A 81 -0.13 -10.33 -10.43
CA TRP A 81 0.12 -9.61 -9.20
C TRP A 81 -1.18 -9.04 -8.63
N LEU A 82 -1.42 -9.22 -7.34
CA LEU A 82 -2.59 -8.69 -6.64
C LEU A 82 -2.16 -8.08 -5.30
N LEU A 83 -2.58 -6.83 -5.08
CA LEU A 83 -2.51 -6.13 -3.81
C LEU A 83 -3.92 -5.84 -3.30
N LEU A 84 -4.17 -6.23 -2.06
CA LEU A 84 -5.39 -5.93 -1.32
C LEU A 84 -5.06 -5.04 -0.13
N ILE A 85 -5.87 -3.98 0.07
CA ILE A 85 -5.76 -3.08 1.23
C ILE A 85 -7.15 -2.82 1.80
N TRP A 86 -7.34 -3.11 3.08
CA TRP A 86 -8.61 -2.83 3.75
C TRP A 86 -8.44 -2.53 5.23
N ARG A 87 -9.42 -1.83 5.80
CA ARG A 87 -9.48 -1.59 7.24
C ARG A 87 -10.14 -2.77 7.95
N ASP A 88 -9.52 -3.23 9.03
CA ASP A 88 -10.06 -4.22 9.97
C ASP A 88 -9.93 -3.68 11.39
N GLY A 89 -11.01 -3.13 11.93
CA GLY A 89 -11.01 -2.45 13.23
C GLY A 89 -10.10 -1.21 13.26
N ASP A 90 -9.10 -1.24 14.15
CA ASP A 90 -8.10 -0.19 14.32
C ASP A 90 -6.84 -0.41 13.48
N ASP A 91 -6.80 -1.49 12.68
CA ASP A 91 -5.69 -1.83 11.80
C ASP A 91 -6.09 -1.68 10.33
N VAL A 92 -5.08 -1.51 9.49
CA VAL A 92 -5.12 -1.66 8.03
C VAL A 92 -4.33 -2.91 7.69
N LEU A 93 -4.97 -3.81 6.95
CA LEU A 93 -4.38 -5.04 6.45
C LEU A 93 -3.97 -4.85 5.00
N ILE A 94 -2.77 -5.32 4.69
CA ILE A 94 -2.13 -5.22 3.38
C ILE A 94 -1.70 -6.63 3.00
N ALA A 95 -2.18 -7.12 1.87
CA ALA A 95 -1.86 -8.45 1.37
C ALA A 95 -1.42 -8.37 -0.09
N GLU A 96 -0.23 -8.89 -0.40
CA GLU A 96 0.36 -8.88 -1.74
C GLU A 96 0.65 -10.33 -2.18
N THR A 97 0.35 -10.63 -3.45
CA THR A 97 0.72 -11.90 -4.09
C THR A 97 1.15 -11.73 -5.54
N ASP A 98 2.14 -12.52 -5.97
CA ASP A 98 2.60 -12.64 -7.36
C ASP A 98 1.90 -13.78 -8.12
N VAL A 99 0.89 -14.43 -7.51
CA VAL A 99 0.16 -15.56 -8.11
C VAL A 99 -1.36 -15.40 -7.87
N PRO A 100 -2.03 -14.47 -8.58
CA PRO A 100 -3.46 -14.25 -8.41
C PRO A 100 -4.25 -15.54 -8.71
N GLY A 101 -5.18 -15.89 -7.81
CA GLY A 101 -6.05 -17.07 -7.94
C GLY A 101 -5.52 -18.36 -7.29
N VAL A 102 -4.31 -18.35 -6.71
CA VAL A 102 -3.84 -19.41 -5.80
C VAL A 102 -4.09 -18.97 -4.35
N PRO A 103 -4.54 -19.87 -3.45
CA PRO A 103 -4.71 -19.51 -2.04
C PRO A 103 -3.36 -19.20 -1.39
N GLY A 104 -3.13 -17.93 -1.08
CA GLY A 104 -1.95 -17.48 -0.34
C GLY A 104 -1.52 -16.08 -0.73
N PHE A 105 -1.05 -15.32 0.26
CA PHE A 105 -0.36 -14.04 0.06
C PHE A 105 1.05 -14.18 0.62
N GLU A 106 2.05 -13.90 -0.22
CA GLU A 106 3.48 -13.97 0.11
C GLU A 106 3.85 -12.90 1.13
N ARG A 107 3.19 -11.74 1.09
CA ARG A 107 3.36 -10.67 2.08
C ARG A 107 2.03 -10.30 2.69
N GLN A 108 1.98 -10.32 4.02
CA GLN A 108 0.80 -10.03 4.81
C GLN A 108 1.21 -9.14 5.98
N SER A 109 0.76 -7.89 5.93
CA SER A 109 1.16 -6.85 6.88
C SER A 109 -0.06 -6.26 7.56
N ARG A 110 0.06 -6.05 8.86
CA ARG A 110 -0.92 -5.38 9.72
C ARG A 110 -0.30 -4.10 10.24
N VAL A 111 -0.91 -2.98 9.88
CA VAL A 111 -0.43 -1.64 10.22
C VAL A 111 -1.49 -0.94 11.06
N PRO A 112 -1.16 -0.32 12.21
CA PRO A 112 -2.12 0.52 12.92
C PRO A 112 -2.69 1.58 11.98
N ALA A 113 -4.00 1.79 11.97
CA ALA A 113 -4.64 2.73 11.04
C ALA A 113 -4.10 4.15 11.19
N SER A 114 -3.74 4.57 12.41
CA SER A 114 -3.06 5.85 12.68
C SER A 114 -1.79 5.99 11.85
N ASP A 115 -0.95 4.96 11.88
CA ASP A 115 0.39 4.96 11.29
C ASP A 115 0.27 4.92 9.77
N TYR A 116 -0.71 4.16 9.25
CA TYR A 116 -1.05 4.14 7.83
C TYR A 116 -1.40 5.54 7.33
N PHE A 117 -2.33 6.23 7.99
CA PHE A 117 -2.74 7.57 7.58
C PHE A 117 -1.64 8.62 7.77
N ASP A 118 -0.83 8.52 8.82
CA ASP A 118 0.28 9.45 9.06
C ASP A 118 1.39 9.28 8.03
N ALA A 119 1.70 8.06 7.62
CA ALA A 119 2.64 7.78 6.54
C ALA A 119 2.15 8.35 5.20
N TRP A 120 0.86 8.22 4.88
CA TRP A 120 0.29 8.85 3.68
C TRP A 120 0.30 10.37 3.74
N LYS A 121 -0.02 10.99 4.89
CA LYS A 121 0.11 12.46 5.05
C LYS A 121 1.54 12.93 4.77
N ALA A 122 2.54 12.19 5.24
CA ALA A 122 3.94 12.49 4.99
C ALA A 122 4.27 12.40 3.49
N ALA A 123 3.84 11.34 2.81
CA ALA A 123 4.03 11.17 1.37
C ALA A 123 3.36 12.27 0.53
N LEU A 124 2.11 12.63 0.84
CA LEU A 124 1.38 13.72 0.19
C LEU A 124 2.08 15.07 0.40
N THR A 125 2.57 15.33 1.61
CA THR A 125 3.32 16.56 1.92
C THR A 125 4.62 16.63 1.12
N TRP A 126 5.35 15.51 1.06
CA TRP A 126 6.58 15.40 0.27
C TRP A 126 6.32 15.64 -1.22
N ALA A 127 5.30 15.01 -1.81
CA ALA A 127 4.99 15.12 -3.24
C ALA A 127 4.69 16.56 -3.67
N ARG A 128 4.01 17.32 -2.80
CA ARG A 128 3.69 18.74 -2.98
C ARG A 128 4.92 19.64 -2.84
N ALA A 129 5.87 19.30 -1.96
CA ALA A 129 7.10 20.08 -1.78
C ALA A 129 8.07 19.91 -2.97
N THR A 130 8.08 18.73 -3.59
CA THR A 130 8.99 18.40 -4.71
C THR A 130 8.70 19.17 -6.01
N ASP A 131 7.57 19.90 -6.10
CA ASP A 131 7.21 20.75 -7.26
C ASP A 131 7.96 22.09 -7.34
N SER A 132 8.83 22.39 -6.37
CA SER A 132 9.51 23.71 -6.25
C SER A 132 10.89 23.79 -6.94
N ARG A 133 11.16 23.01 -8.00
CA ARG A 133 12.44 23.04 -8.72
C ARG A 133 12.30 23.10 -10.24
#